data_AF-A0A7D3X366-F1
#
_entry.id   AF-A0A7D3X366-F1
#
_cell.length_a   1.000
_cell.length_b   1.000
_cell.length_c   1.000
_cell.angle_alpha   90.00
_cell.angle_beta   90.00
_cell.angle_gamma   90.00
#
_symmetry.space_group_name_H-M   'P 1'
#
loop_
_entity.id
_entity.type
_entity.pdbx_description
1 polymer ?
#
loop_
_entity_poly.entity_id
_entity_poly.type
_entity_poly.pdbx_seq_one_letter_code
_entity_poly.pdbx_strand_id
1 'polypeptide(L)'
;MEVPIEAKRAVFAAVASQMSGQPKIARLATSLAKNFKSTASDPLERAKNLAYLLYVHEQPALSLQVCELLNDITFKNNYNLWTWVELTLALEWKLRVDAGQAVKAQACADIIRDTDQTGSETERLQKIATLEHRLTGSLLYDTEITNSQQRGDKTGERTWRMLQLGALLFIEALGGSDVLPVSDLEQQVVFNLVKLRSA
;
A
#
# COMPACT_ATOMS: atom_id res chain seq x y z
N MET A 1 -12.46 11.26 12.94
CA MET A 1 -13.87 10.85 13.00
C MET A 1 -13.99 9.59 12.18
N GLU A 2 -14.55 8.51 12.72
CA GLU A 2 -14.72 7.26 11.98
C GLU A 2 -15.65 7.50 10.79
N VAL A 3 -15.24 7.04 9.60
CA VAL A 3 -16.05 7.18 8.39
C VAL A 3 -17.09 6.06 8.40
N PRO A 4 -18.40 6.36 8.33
CA PRO A 4 -19.43 5.32 8.35
C PRO A 4 -19.21 4.27 7.25
N ILE A 5 -19.44 3.00 7.57
CA ILE A 5 -19.19 1.89 6.64
C ILE A 5 -19.93 2.06 5.30
N GLU A 6 -21.14 2.61 5.34
CA GLU A 6 -21.95 2.88 4.14
C GLU A 6 -21.37 4.00 3.28
N ALA A 7 -20.72 5.01 3.90
CA ALA A 7 -19.99 6.03 3.15
C ALA A 7 -18.76 5.44 2.45
N LYS A 8 -18.01 4.55 3.13
CA LYS A 8 -16.89 3.83 2.50
C LYS A 8 -17.35 2.97 1.32
N ARG A 9 -18.48 2.27 1.48
CA ARG A 9 -19.09 1.45 0.41
C ARG A 9 -19.56 2.29 -0.77
N ALA A 10 -20.11 3.48 -0.53
CA ALA A 10 -20.49 4.41 -1.58
C ALA A 10 -19.28 4.87 -2.41
N VAL A 11 -18.13 5.13 -1.77
CA VAL A 11 -16.89 5.46 -2.49
C VAL A 11 -16.43 4.29 -3.37
N PHE A 12 -16.45 3.05 -2.87
CA PHE A 12 -16.14 1.88 -3.69
C PHE A 12 -17.11 1.71 -4.89
N ALA A 13 -18.40 2.02 -4.70
CA ALA A 13 -19.38 2.00 -5.79
C ALA A 13 -19.06 3.06 -6.85
N ALA A 14 -18.71 4.28 -6.43
CA ALA A 14 -18.31 5.36 -7.33
C ALA A 14 -17.04 5.01 -8.11
N VAL A 15 -16.05 4.39 -7.47
CA VAL A 15 -14.85 3.86 -8.13
C VAL A 15 -15.24 2.79 -9.16
N ALA A 16 -16.15 1.88 -8.82
CA ALA A 16 -16.59 0.84 -9.76
C ALA A 16 -17.22 1.42 -11.03
N SER A 17 -18.06 2.46 -10.90
CA SER A 17 -18.68 3.15 -12.03
C SER A 17 -17.65 3.87 -12.91
N GLN A 18 -16.71 4.59 -12.30
CA GLN A 18 -15.65 5.31 -13.02
C GLN A 18 -14.66 4.37 -13.73
N MET A 19 -14.41 3.19 -13.15
CA MET A 19 -13.51 2.17 -13.70
C MET A 19 -14.20 1.15 -14.60
N SER A 20 -15.39 1.46 -15.15
CA SER A 20 -16.16 0.55 -16.01
C SER A 20 -15.39 0.07 -17.25
N GLY A 21 -14.47 0.89 -17.78
CA GLY A 21 -13.55 0.51 -18.87
C GLY A 21 -12.41 -0.43 -18.45
N GLN A 22 -12.25 -0.74 -17.16
CA GLN A 22 -11.26 -1.65 -16.59
C GLN A 22 -11.95 -2.75 -15.79
N PRO A 23 -12.47 -3.82 -16.44
CA PRO A 23 -13.40 -4.76 -15.82
C PRO A 23 -12.89 -5.44 -14.55
N LYS A 24 -11.58 -5.73 -14.46
CA LYS A 24 -10.98 -6.34 -13.27
C LYS A 24 -11.03 -5.39 -12.06
N ILE A 25 -10.73 -4.10 -12.27
CA ILE A 25 -10.78 -3.07 -11.23
C ILE A 25 -12.23 -2.80 -10.82
N ALA A 26 -13.13 -2.62 -11.79
CA ALA A 26 -14.55 -2.39 -11.51
C ALA A 26 -15.19 -3.55 -10.72
N ARG A 27 -14.85 -4.81 -11.04
CA ARG A 27 -15.33 -5.99 -10.30
C ARG A 27 -14.82 -6.01 -8.85
N LEU A 28 -13.55 -5.69 -8.63
CA LEU A 28 -12.98 -5.62 -7.28
C LEU A 28 -13.68 -4.55 -6.45
N ALA A 29 -13.82 -3.34 -7.00
CA ALA A 29 -14.51 -2.22 -6.39
C ALA A 29 -16.00 -2.53 -6.11
N THR A 30 -16.71 -3.13 -7.06
CA THR A 30 -18.11 -3.56 -6.87
C THR A 30 -18.25 -4.54 -5.71
N SER A 31 -17.33 -5.49 -5.59
CA SER A 31 -17.38 -6.48 -4.52
C SER A 31 -17.03 -5.86 -3.15
N LEU A 32 -16.15 -4.85 -3.10
CA LEU A 32 -15.90 -4.06 -1.89
C LEU A 32 -17.14 -3.22 -1.52
N ALA A 33 -17.78 -2.56 -2.49
CA ALA A 33 -19.00 -1.79 -2.25
C ALA A 33 -20.12 -2.62 -1.58
N LYS A 34 -20.21 -3.92 -1.90
CA LYS A 34 -21.21 -4.83 -1.30
C LYS A 34 -20.78 -5.39 0.06
N ASN A 35 -19.51 -5.75 0.20
CA ASN A 35 -19.05 -6.66 1.25
C ASN A 35 -17.97 -6.06 2.17
N PHE A 36 -17.59 -4.80 2.01
CA PHE A 36 -16.53 -4.21 2.81
C PHE A 36 -16.87 -4.20 4.31
N LYS A 37 -15.86 -4.50 5.12
CA LYS A 37 -15.86 -4.46 6.59
C LYS A 37 -14.49 -3.96 7.03
N SER A 38 -14.44 -3.00 7.96
CA SER A 38 -13.19 -2.44 8.51
C SER A 38 -12.51 -3.34 9.54
N THR A 39 -13.19 -4.39 10.00
CA THR A 39 -12.76 -5.26 11.12
C THR A 39 -12.22 -6.63 10.67
N ALA A 40 -12.09 -6.86 9.36
CA ALA A 40 -11.64 -8.13 8.81
C ALA A 40 -10.45 -7.93 7.86
N SER A 41 -9.50 -8.87 7.86
CA SER A 41 -8.28 -8.80 7.06
C SER A 41 -8.58 -8.76 5.55
N ASP A 42 -9.34 -9.72 5.03
CA ASP A 42 -9.51 -9.88 3.58
C ASP A 42 -10.13 -8.63 2.90
N PRO A 43 -11.17 -7.98 3.46
CA PRO A 43 -11.68 -6.74 2.88
C PRO A 43 -10.66 -5.59 2.88
N LEU A 44 -9.80 -5.48 3.89
CA LEU A 44 -8.75 -4.47 3.96
C LEU A 44 -7.64 -4.75 2.93
N GLU A 45 -7.20 -6.00 2.84
CA GLU A 45 -6.23 -6.41 1.82
C GLU A 45 -6.74 -6.08 0.42
N ARG A 46 -8.03 -6.39 0.16
CA ARG A 46 -8.68 -6.09 -1.13
C ARG A 46 -8.81 -4.60 -1.39
N ALA A 47 -9.08 -3.78 -0.38
CA ALA A 47 -9.11 -2.32 -0.51
C ALA A 47 -7.71 -1.78 -0.84
N LYS A 48 -6.67 -2.26 -0.15
CA LYS A 48 -5.26 -1.98 -0.48
C LYS A 48 -4.95 -2.39 -1.92
N ASN A 49 -5.31 -3.60 -2.35
CA ASN A 49 -5.10 -4.07 -3.71
C ASN A 49 -5.82 -3.17 -4.74
N LEU A 50 -7.02 -2.69 -4.43
CA LEU A 50 -7.73 -1.73 -5.28
C LEU A 50 -6.96 -0.40 -5.38
N ALA A 51 -6.49 0.16 -4.27
CA ALA A 51 -5.72 1.42 -4.27
C ALA A 51 -4.46 1.31 -5.14
N TYR A 52 -3.70 0.23 -4.99
CA TYR A 52 -2.49 -0.02 -5.78
C TYR A 52 -2.80 -0.25 -7.26
N LEU A 53 -3.88 -0.98 -7.60
CA LEU A 53 -4.29 -1.13 -8.99
C LEU A 53 -4.67 0.22 -9.61
N LEU A 54 -5.39 1.08 -8.89
CA LEU A 54 -5.72 2.43 -9.36
C LEU A 54 -4.45 3.26 -9.60
N TYR A 55 -3.46 3.17 -8.72
CA TYR A 55 -2.18 3.86 -8.88
C TYR A 55 -1.40 3.35 -10.11
N VAL A 56 -1.31 2.03 -10.29
CA VAL A 56 -0.68 1.42 -11.46
C VAL A 56 -1.37 1.85 -12.75
N HIS A 57 -2.70 1.96 -12.75
CA HIS A 57 -3.51 2.39 -13.89
C HIS A 57 -3.69 3.92 -14.01
N GLU A 58 -2.80 4.69 -13.39
CA GLU A 58 -2.71 6.15 -13.53
C GLU A 58 -4.01 6.86 -13.12
N GLN A 59 -4.67 6.36 -12.08
CA GLN A 59 -5.84 6.96 -11.44
C GLN A 59 -5.50 7.47 -10.02
N PRO A 60 -4.58 8.44 -9.86
CA PRO A 60 -4.09 8.86 -8.55
C PRO A 60 -5.19 9.42 -7.63
N ALA A 61 -6.17 10.15 -8.18
CA ALA A 61 -7.28 10.70 -7.41
C ALA A 61 -8.19 9.61 -6.81
N LEU A 62 -8.47 8.56 -7.58
CA LEU A 62 -9.26 7.42 -7.09
C LEU A 62 -8.45 6.56 -6.13
N SER A 63 -7.16 6.38 -6.38
CA SER A 63 -6.24 5.67 -5.49
C SER A 63 -6.20 6.34 -4.12
N LEU A 64 -6.02 7.66 -4.09
CA LEU A 64 -6.02 8.46 -2.86
C LEU A 64 -7.33 8.33 -2.10
N GLN A 65 -8.48 8.46 -2.80
CA GLN A 65 -9.80 8.28 -2.17
C GLN A 65 -9.94 6.92 -1.48
N VAL A 66 -9.41 5.85 -2.08
CA VAL A 66 -9.47 4.51 -1.48
C VAL A 66 -8.54 4.41 -0.26
N CYS A 67 -7.33 4.96 -0.31
CA CYS A 67 -6.43 5.00 0.85
C CYS A 67 -7.07 5.71 2.04
N GLU A 68 -7.69 6.86 1.80
CA GLU A 68 -8.28 7.69 2.86
C GLU A 68 -9.44 6.99 3.60
N LEU A 69 -10.08 5.98 3.00
CA LEU A 69 -11.12 5.17 3.66
C LEU A 69 -10.56 4.31 4.82
N LEU A 70 -9.25 4.08 4.88
CA LEU A 70 -8.62 3.22 5.88
C LEU A 70 -7.96 4.02 7.01
N ASN A 71 -7.87 5.35 6.90
CA ASN A 71 -7.14 6.21 7.84
C ASN A 71 -7.77 6.32 9.24
N ASP A 72 -9.03 5.94 9.39
CA ASP A 72 -9.70 5.87 10.69
C ASP A 72 -9.43 4.56 11.45
N ILE A 73 -8.76 3.59 10.81
CA ILE A 73 -8.38 2.33 11.44
C ILE A 73 -7.07 2.53 12.19
N THR A 74 -7.14 2.57 13.52
CA THR A 74 -5.98 2.74 14.40
C THR A 74 -5.29 1.41 14.71
N PHE A 75 -3.98 1.43 14.90
CA PHE A 75 -3.24 0.27 15.40
C PHE A 75 -3.72 -0.17 16.80
N LYS A 76 -4.06 -1.45 16.95
CA LYS A 76 -4.49 -2.08 18.21
C LYS A 76 -3.72 -3.37 18.48
N ASN A 77 -2.41 -3.37 18.21
CA ASN A 77 -1.55 -4.56 18.31
C ASN A 77 -2.01 -5.76 17.45
N ASN A 78 -2.77 -5.49 16.38
CA ASN A 78 -3.28 -6.51 15.46
C ASN A 78 -2.67 -6.30 14.07
N TYR A 79 -1.51 -6.93 13.85
CA TYR A 79 -0.79 -6.85 12.58
C TYR A 79 -1.55 -7.48 11.41
N ASN A 80 -2.46 -8.43 11.65
CA ASN A 80 -3.28 -9.02 10.58
C ASN A 80 -4.18 -7.98 9.90
N LEU A 81 -4.57 -6.91 10.61
CA LEU A 81 -5.30 -5.78 10.03
C LEU A 81 -4.36 -4.65 9.64
N TRP A 82 -3.40 -4.34 10.51
CA TRP A 82 -2.53 -3.17 10.36
C TRP A 82 -1.67 -3.20 9.11
N THR A 83 -1.13 -4.36 8.71
CA THR A 83 -0.28 -4.48 7.52
C THR A 83 -0.94 -3.89 6.27
N TRP A 84 -2.26 -4.02 6.12
CA TRP A 84 -2.96 -3.47 4.96
C TRP A 84 -3.15 -1.96 5.04
N VAL A 85 -3.40 -1.44 6.25
CA VAL A 85 -3.52 0.00 6.52
C VAL A 85 -2.17 0.69 6.33
N GLU A 86 -1.10 0.10 6.88
CA GLU A 86 0.28 0.55 6.74
C GLU A 86 0.70 0.69 5.27
N LEU A 87 0.42 -0.33 4.46
CA LEU A 87 0.73 -0.29 3.03
C LEU A 87 -0.11 0.76 2.26
N THR A 88 -1.34 1.06 2.70
CA THR A 88 -2.12 2.16 2.10
C THR A 88 -1.65 3.53 2.55
N LEU A 89 -1.16 3.68 3.78
CA LEU A 89 -0.53 4.92 4.26
C LEU A 89 0.76 5.22 3.49
N ALA A 90 1.56 4.20 3.17
CA ALA A 90 2.75 4.34 2.32
C ALA A 90 2.40 4.82 0.89
N LEU A 91 1.33 4.26 0.30
CA LEU A 91 0.85 4.72 -1.00
C LEU A 91 0.25 6.14 -0.93
N GLU A 92 -0.50 6.45 0.13
CA GLU A 92 -1.05 7.79 0.37
C GLU A 92 0.06 8.83 0.53
N TRP A 93 1.13 8.50 1.27
CA TRP A 93 2.35 9.30 1.36
C TRP A 93 2.87 9.62 -0.04
N LYS A 94 3.04 8.60 -0.90
CA LYS A 94 3.60 8.79 -2.24
C LYS A 94 2.72 9.70 -3.09
N LEU A 95 1.41 9.44 -3.13
CA LEU A 95 0.44 10.26 -3.86
C LEU A 95 0.46 11.73 -3.40
N ARG A 96 0.69 11.97 -2.10
CA ARG A 96 0.76 13.32 -1.54
C ARG A 96 2.08 14.01 -1.82
N VAL A 97 3.21 13.29 -1.79
CA VAL A 97 4.50 13.80 -2.25
C VAL A 97 4.40 14.23 -3.71
N ASP A 98 3.89 13.37 -4.58
CA ASP A 98 3.74 13.64 -6.01
C ASP A 98 2.79 14.82 -6.28
N ALA A 99 1.83 15.07 -5.38
CA ALA A 99 0.92 16.22 -5.42
C ALA A 99 1.45 17.48 -4.71
N GLY A 100 2.69 17.49 -4.20
CA GLY A 100 3.29 18.62 -3.48
C GLY A 100 2.71 18.89 -2.08
N GLN A 101 2.01 17.91 -1.47
CA GLN A 101 1.33 18.03 -0.19
C GLN A 101 2.20 17.54 0.97
N ALA A 102 3.39 18.12 1.15
CA ALA A 102 4.43 17.64 2.07
C ALA A 102 3.94 17.42 3.52
N VAL A 103 3.15 18.34 4.08
CA VAL A 103 2.62 18.21 5.46
C VAL A 103 1.73 16.98 5.60
N LYS A 104 0.86 16.73 4.62
CA LYS A 104 -0.04 15.57 4.65
C LYS A 104 0.69 14.27 4.35
N ALA A 105 1.75 14.31 3.54
CA ALA A 105 2.62 13.16 3.33
C ALA A 105 3.33 12.79 4.65
N GLN A 106 3.97 13.77 5.30
CA GLN A 106 4.66 13.54 6.56
C GLN A 106 3.73 12.94 7.63
N ALA A 107 2.49 13.40 7.73
CA ALA A 107 1.50 12.82 8.64
C ALA A 107 1.27 11.31 8.42
N CYS A 108 1.30 10.82 7.17
CA CYS A 108 1.21 9.38 6.89
C CYS A 108 2.44 8.62 7.43
N ALA A 109 3.64 9.16 7.18
CA ALA A 109 4.89 8.55 7.65
C ALA A 109 4.96 8.53 9.18
N ASP A 110 4.48 9.59 9.84
CA ASP A 110 4.46 9.68 11.30
C ASP A 110 3.51 8.63 11.91
N ILE A 111 2.32 8.43 11.34
CA ILE A 111 1.39 7.36 11.79
C ILE A 111 2.04 5.97 11.72
N ILE A 112 2.82 5.71 10.66
CA ILE A 112 3.55 4.45 10.51
C ILE A 112 4.60 4.32 11.64
N ARG A 113 5.44 5.35 11.84
CA ARG A 113 6.49 5.34 12.89
C ARG A 113 5.94 5.27 14.31
N ASP A 114 4.86 5.98 14.59
CA ASP A 114 4.25 6.04 15.93
C ASP A 114 3.75 4.67 16.39
N THR A 115 3.39 3.80 15.44
CA THR A 115 2.97 2.42 15.73
C THR A 115 4.07 1.63 16.45
N ASP A 116 5.33 1.85 16.08
CA ASP A 116 6.48 1.18 16.67
C ASP A 116 6.85 1.71 18.07
N GLN A 117 6.33 2.88 18.44
CA GLN A 117 6.49 3.51 19.76
C GLN A 117 5.46 3.04 20.79
N THR A 118 4.56 2.12 20.43
CA THR A 118 3.51 1.62 21.35
C THR A 118 3.95 0.37 22.12
N GLY A 119 3.47 0.22 23.36
CA GLY A 119 3.75 -0.95 24.22
C GLY A 119 4.81 -0.70 25.28
N SER A 120 5.24 -1.78 25.94
CA SER A 120 6.36 -1.79 26.90
C SER A 120 7.70 -1.50 26.22
N GLU A 121 8.73 -1.16 26.99
CA GLU A 121 10.08 -0.89 26.46
C GLU A 121 10.62 -2.06 25.62
N THR A 122 10.49 -3.29 26.11
CA THR A 122 10.93 -4.49 25.38
C THR A 122 10.18 -4.67 24.07
N GLU A 123 8.87 -4.42 24.05
CA GLU A 123 8.06 -4.50 22.83
C GLU A 123 8.46 -3.42 21.82
N ARG A 124 8.72 -2.19 22.27
CA ARG A 124 9.18 -1.08 21.41
C ARG A 124 10.53 -1.40 20.77
N LEU A 125 11.50 -1.87 21.55
CA LEU A 125 12.82 -2.25 21.03
C LEU A 125 12.72 -3.35 19.98
N GLN A 126 11.85 -4.34 20.18
CA GLN A 126 11.61 -5.39 19.19
C GLN A 126 10.97 -4.86 17.90
N LYS A 127 10.00 -3.93 18.01
CA LYS A 127 9.36 -3.30 16.86
C LYS A 127 10.36 -2.47 16.05
N ILE A 128 11.17 -1.64 16.72
CA ILE A 128 12.23 -0.84 16.09
C ILE A 128 13.22 -1.74 15.34
N ALA A 129 13.75 -2.79 15.97
CA ALA A 129 14.67 -3.71 15.31
C ALA A 129 14.03 -4.41 14.09
N THR A 130 12.74 -4.75 14.19
CA THR A 130 11.98 -5.33 13.07
C THR A 130 11.83 -4.32 11.94
N LEU A 131 11.54 -3.05 12.26
CA LEU A 131 11.44 -1.98 11.28
C LEU A 131 12.78 -1.77 10.57
N GLU A 132 13.88 -1.62 11.31
CA GLU A 132 15.22 -1.43 10.76
C GLU A 132 15.58 -2.56 9.78
N HIS A 133 15.27 -3.81 10.14
CA HIS A 133 15.48 -4.95 9.24
C HIS A 133 14.60 -4.88 7.98
N ARG A 134 13.34 -4.40 8.07
CA ARG A 134 12.48 -4.19 6.91
C ARG A 134 13.06 -3.13 5.96
N LEU A 135 13.60 -2.04 6.52
CA LEU A 135 14.20 -0.94 5.77
C LEU A 135 15.49 -1.32 5.03
N THR A 136 16.15 -2.42 5.41
CA THR A 136 17.31 -2.94 4.66
C THR A 136 16.94 -3.68 3.38
N GLY A 137 15.64 -3.74 3.02
CA GLY A 137 15.16 -4.43 1.83
C GLY A 137 14.81 -5.91 2.04
N SER A 138 14.70 -6.39 3.29
CA SER A 138 14.26 -7.77 3.57
C SER A 138 12.84 -8.08 3.09
N LEU A 139 12.05 -7.04 2.79
CA LEU A 139 10.72 -7.14 2.20
C LEU A 139 10.72 -7.24 0.67
N LEU A 140 11.89 -7.13 0.02
CA LEU A 140 11.97 -7.12 -1.43
C LEU A 140 11.90 -8.54 -2.02
N TYR A 141 11.28 -8.65 -3.19
CA TYR A 141 10.91 -9.89 -3.88
C TYR A 141 11.72 -10.13 -5.17
N ASP A 142 12.96 -9.64 -5.22
CA ASP A 142 13.81 -9.73 -6.43
C ASP A 142 14.04 -11.17 -6.88
N THR A 143 14.18 -12.08 -5.92
CA THR A 143 14.36 -13.52 -6.19
C THR A 143 13.11 -14.11 -6.83
N GLU A 144 11.92 -13.82 -6.29
CA GLU A 144 10.64 -14.31 -6.77
C GLU A 144 10.31 -13.75 -8.16
N ILE A 145 10.55 -12.46 -8.38
CA ILE A 145 10.41 -11.81 -9.68
C ILE A 145 11.32 -12.50 -10.71
N THR A 146 12.60 -12.68 -10.38
CA THR A 146 13.58 -13.33 -11.27
C THR A 146 13.16 -14.77 -11.59
N ASN A 147 12.73 -15.52 -10.60
CA ASN A 147 12.27 -16.89 -10.76
C ASN A 147 11.03 -16.99 -11.67
N SER A 148 10.05 -16.09 -11.52
CA SER A 148 8.89 -16.04 -12.40
C SER A 148 9.28 -15.65 -13.83
N GLN A 149 10.24 -14.74 -14.01
CA GLN A 149 10.77 -14.38 -15.33
C GLN A 149 11.45 -15.56 -16.03
N GLN A 150 12.32 -16.29 -15.31
CA GLN A 150 13.01 -17.47 -15.84
C GLN A 150 12.04 -18.57 -16.26
N ARG A 151 10.91 -18.72 -15.54
CA ARG A 151 9.85 -19.68 -15.88
C ARG A 151 8.87 -19.18 -16.95
N GLY A 152 8.97 -17.93 -17.38
CA GLY A 152 7.98 -17.30 -18.28
C GLY A 152 6.60 -17.07 -17.64
N ASP A 153 6.50 -17.15 -16.31
CA ASP A 153 5.25 -16.99 -15.56
C ASP A 153 4.91 -15.50 -15.38
N LYS A 154 4.18 -14.95 -16.35
CA LYS A 154 3.78 -13.53 -16.38
C LYS A 154 2.80 -13.16 -15.26
N THR A 155 1.93 -14.09 -14.86
CA THR A 155 0.98 -13.84 -13.78
C THR A 155 1.70 -13.77 -12.44
N GLY A 156 2.61 -14.71 -12.16
CA GLY A 156 3.44 -14.69 -10.97
C GLY A 156 4.36 -13.46 -10.93
N GLU A 157 5.01 -13.13 -12.05
CA GLU A 157 5.84 -11.91 -12.13
C GLU A 157 5.03 -10.67 -11.74
N ARG A 158 3.82 -10.51 -12.28
CA ARG A 158 2.94 -9.39 -11.94
C ARG A 158 2.57 -9.37 -10.47
N THR A 159 2.25 -10.52 -9.87
CA THR A 159 1.94 -10.63 -8.45
C THR A 159 3.11 -10.19 -7.58
N TRP A 160 4.32 -10.71 -7.83
CA TRP A 160 5.51 -10.34 -7.06
C TRP A 160 5.88 -8.88 -7.24
N ARG A 161 5.74 -8.32 -8.44
CA ARG A 161 5.95 -6.88 -8.67
C ARG A 161 4.95 -5.98 -7.93
N MET A 162 3.70 -6.41 -7.78
CA MET A 162 2.73 -5.67 -6.98
C MET A 162 3.12 -5.65 -5.48
N LEU A 163 3.62 -6.78 -4.96
CA LEU A 163 4.13 -6.86 -3.59
C LEU A 163 5.40 -6.02 -3.41
N GLN A 164 6.33 -6.11 -4.37
CA GLN A 164 7.54 -5.30 -4.43
C GLN A 164 7.23 -3.81 -4.41
N LEU A 165 6.25 -3.36 -5.20
CA LEU A 165 5.82 -1.96 -5.22
C LEU A 165 5.36 -1.51 -3.83
N GLY A 166 4.61 -2.33 -3.10
CA GLY A 166 4.19 -2.01 -1.73
C GLY A 166 5.37 -1.91 -0.76
N ALA A 167 6.31 -2.84 -0.84
CA ALA A 167 7.52 -2.83 -0.02
C ALA A 167 8.39 -1.59 -0.30
N LEU A 168 8.60 -1.25 -1.59
CA LEU A 168 9.39 -0.09 -1.99
C LEU A 168 8.76 1.21 -1.46
N LEU A 169 7.46 1.41 -1.66
CA LEU A 169 6.77 2.62 -1.19
C LEU A 169 6.78 2.72 0.34
N PHE A 170 6.68 1.60 1.05
CA PHE A 170 6.80 1.56 2.50
C PHE A 170 8.19 2.04 2.97
N ILE A 171 9.25 1.51 2.36
CA ILE A 171 10.62 1.88 2.71
C ILE A 171 10.89 3.35 2.33
N GLU A 172 10.43 3.80 1.14
CA GLU A 172 10.54 5.18 0.66
C GLU A 172 9.84 6.16 1.62
N ALA A 173 8.62 5.85 2.04
CA ALA A 173 7.84 6.69 2.96
C ALA A 173 8.52 6.91 4.33
N LEU A 174 9.36 5.96 4.73
CA LEU A 174 10.11 6.01 5.99
C LEU A 174 11.52 6.60 5.85
N GLY A 175 11.93 6.98 4.63
CA GLY A 175 13.18 7.68 4.35
C GLY A 175 14.32 6.78 3.87
N GLY A 176 14.04 5.52 3.52
CA GLY A 176 15.07 4.58 3.07
C GLY A 176 15.98 4.09 4.19
N SER A 177 17.15 3.57 3.80
CA SER A 177 18.23 3.16 4.69
C SER A 177 19.59 3.37 4.02
N ASP A 178 20.69 3.19 4.76
CA ASP A 178 22.05 3.29 4.21
C ASP A 178 22.31 2.31 3.06
N VAL A 179 21.67 1.14 3.10
CA VAL A 179 21.79 0.10 2.04
C VAL A 179 20.76 0.27 0.93
N LEU A 180 19.70 1.03 1.18
CA LEU A 180 18.62 1.29 0.23
C LEU A 180 18.26 2.79 0.25
N PRO A 181 19.09 3.65 -0.36
CA PRO A 181 18.87 5.08 -0.37
C PRO A 181 17.57 5.47 -1.10
N VAL A 182 17.01 6.63 -0.76
CA VAL A 182 15.78 7.15 -1.38
C VAL A 182 15.88 7.23 -2.91
N SER A 183 17.03 7.66 -3.45
CA SER A 183 17.25 7.72 -4.90
C SER A 183 17.09 6.38 -5.60
N ASP A 184 17.53 5.30 -4.95
CA ASP A 184 17.49 3.95 -5.51
C ASP A 184 16.06 3.40 -5.41
N LEU A 185 15.36 3.70 -4.32
CA LEU A 185 13.95 3.38 -4.14
C LEU A 185 13.09 4.03 -5.22
N GLU A 186 13.26 5.34 -5.46
CA GLU A 186 12.53 6.08 -6.50
C GLU A 186 12.71 5.44 -7.89
N GLN A 187 13.95 5.08 -8.25
CA GLN A 187 14.25 4.41 -9.51
C GLN A 187 13.57 3.04 -9.60
N GLN A 188 13.62 2.25 -8.52
CA GLN A 188 12.98 0.94 -8.48
C GLN A 188 11.45 1.02 -8.52
N VAL A 189 10.84 2.03 -7.90
CA VAL A 189 9.40 2.30 -7.98
C VAL A 189 9.01 2.60 -9.43
N VAL A 190 9.72 3.52 -10.09
CA VAL A 190 9.48 3.86 -11.50
C VAL A 190 9.64 2.63 -12.38
N PHE A 191 10.71 1.85 -12.20
CA PHE A 191 10.94 0.62 -12.96
C PHE A 191 9.80 -0.39 -12.79
N ASN A 192 9.35 -0.63 -11.55
CA ASN A 192 8.24 -1.54 -11.28
C ASN A 192 6.92 -1.05 -11.88
N LEU A 193 6.64 0.25 -11.82
CA LEU A 193 5.46 0.83 -12.46
C LEU A 193 5.46 0.63 -13.97
N VAL A 194 6.59 0.89 -14.65
CA VAL A 194 6.74 0.63 -16.09
C VAL A 194 6.44 -0.83 -16.41
N LYS A 195 7.02 -1.78 -15.65
CA LYS A 195 6.79 -3.21 -15.86
C LYS A 195 5.33 -3.60 -15.64
N LEU A 196 4.70 -3.12 -14.57
CA LEU A 196 3.31 -3.41 -14.22
C LEU A 196 2.30 -2.84 -15.23
N ARG A 197 2.62 -1.70 -15.87
CA ARG A 197 1.79 -1.08 -16.92
C ARG A 197 1.94 -1.74 -18.28
N SER A 198 3.12 -2.33 -18.55
CA SER A 198 3.42 -3.00 -19.83
C SER A 198 2.95 -4.45 -19.95
N ALA A 199 2.42 -5.03 -18.86
CA ALA A 199 2.00 -6.42 -18.75
C ALA A 199 0.48 -6.58 -18.84
#